data_AF-A0A968JJZ7-F1
#
_entry.id   AF-A0A968JJZ7-F1
#
_cell.length_a   1.000
_cell.length_b   1.000
_cell.length_c   1.000
_cell.angle_alpha   90.00
_cell.angle_beta   90.00
_cell.angle_gamma   90.00
#
_symmetry.space_group_name_H-M   'P 1'
#
loop_
_entity.id
_entity.type
_entity.pdbx_description
1 polymer ?
#
loop_
_entity_poly.entity_id
_entity_poly.type
_entity_poly.pdbx_seq_one_letter_code
_entity_poly.pdbx_strand_id
1 'polypeptide(L)'
;MGANSIIGKTKTTPSQQAEQLRFAVVSCNNYEAGYFNAFGRIADRTDLDAVIHLGDYIYEYGNGVYGVDDPDRQHIPANEILTLADYRTRYSLYRLDENLRRAHQQHAFVTVWDDHESANDAYKDGAENHDEGEGSWVVRKAISKRVYNEWMPIREAEFAPLYRKISYGSLMDLLMIDTRLEGREQQIEDVSNPTVYAADRTLLGSTQKAWFLEQLSASTAKWKVVGNQVIFADFNVWWGASPQTGTGLQLESIFLDIWDGYPAERTQILNHIATNNIQNVVMLTGDFHCAFAFDVALRPAAFTGGDPAVAIAGAVPRACYRRRYL
;
A
#
# COMPACT_ATOMS: atom_id res chain seq x y z
N MET A 1 -29.42 -28.81 -5.11
CA MET A 1 -28.48 -28.99 -3.98
C MET A 1 -27.52 -27.81 -4.06
N GLY A 2 -27.59 -26.79 -3.23
CA GLY A 2 -27.52 -26.87 -1.77
C GLY A 2 -26.08 -26.63 -1.33
N ALA A 3 -25.44 -25.55 -1.79
CA ALA A 3 -24.12 -25.14 -1.35
C ALA A 3 -24.28 -24.01 -0.33
N ASN A 4 -23.87 -24.24 0.91
CA ASN A 4 -23.76 -23.19 1.92
C ASN A 4 -22.32 -22.69 1.93
N SER A 5 -22.14 -21.36 2.04
CA SER A 5 -20.82 -20.80 2.26
C SER A 5 -20.29 -21.17 3.64
N ILE A 6 -18.97 -21.09 3.81
CA ILE A 6 -18.34 -21.21 5.12
C ILE A 6 -18.79 -20.02 5.98
N ILE A 7 -19.15 -20.26 7.24
CA ILE A 7 -19.56 -19.20 8.18
C ILE A 7 -18.38 -18.27 8.45
N GLY A 8 -18.55 -16.98 8.15
CA GLY A 8 -17.59 -15.92 8.47
C GLY A 8 -17.89 -15.21 9.79
N LYS A 9 -16.89 -14.49 10.29
CA LYS A 9 -16.98 -13.55 11.41
C LYS A 9 -16.54 -12.17 10.94
N THR A 10 -17.10 -11.14 11.56
CA THR A 10 -16.71 -9.76 11.34
C THR A 10 -16.93 -8.97 12.61
N LYS A 11 -16.30 -7.81 12.71
CA LYS A 11 -16.45 -6.86 13.81
C LYS A 11 -16.73 -5.48 13.24
N THR A 12 -17.80 -4.84 13.68
CA THR A 12 -18.10 -3.45 13.30
C THR A 12 -17.20 -2.49 14.07
N THR A 13 -16.96 -1.30 13.52
CA THR A 13 -16.27 -0.25 14.26
C THR A 13 -17.04 0.10 15.54
N PRO A 14 -16.35 0.50 16.62
CA PRO A 14 -17.00 0.85 17.88
C PRO A 14 -17.80 2.15 17.71
N SER A 15 -19.04 2.15 18.19
CA SER A 15 -19.90 3.34 18.23
C SER A 15 -19.65 4.23 19.45
N GLN A 16 -18.96 3.70 20.47
CA GLN A 16 -18.53 4.41 21.67
C GLN A 16 -17.00 4.52 21.70
N GLN A 17 -16.46 5.24 22.68
CA GLN A 17 -15.01 5.36 22.84
C GLN A 17 -14.38 4.00 23.12
N ALA A 18 -13.53 3.53 22.20
CA ALA A 18 -12.68 2.36 22.43
C ALA A 18 -11.49 2.75 23.30
N GLU A 19 -11.15 1.91 24.27
CA GLU A 19 -9.93 2.06 25.07
C GLU A 19 -8.69 1.51 24.34
N GLN A 20 -8.91 0.49 23.50
CA GLN A 20 -7.86 -0.19 22.75
C GLN A 20 -8.39 -0.61 21.38
N LEU A 21 -7.51 -0.56 20.37
CA LEU A 21 -7.69 -1.16 19.05
C LEU A 21 -6.48 -2.02 18.70
N ARG A 22 -6.68 -3.09 17.93
CA ARG A 22 -5.64 -4.00 17.46
C ARG A 22 -5.87 -4.34 15.99
N PHE A 23 -4.86 -4.10 15.16
CA PHE A 23 -4.89 -4.41 13.74
C PHE A 23 -3.73 -5.32 13.38
N ALA A 24 -3.96 -6.24 12.44
CA ALA A 24 -2.87 -6.80 11.65
C ALA A 24 -2.67 -5.92 10.42
N VAL A 25 -1.43 -5.60 10.06
CA VAL A 25 -1.09 -4.79 8.89
C VAL A 25 -0.21 -5.64 7.98
N VAL A 26 -0.59 -5.75 6.71
CA VAL A 26 0.05 -6.64 5.73
C VAL A 26 0.07 -6.02 4.33
N SER A 27 1.01 -6.47 3.51
CA SER A 27 1.10 -6.21 2.07
C SER A 27 1.88 -7.34 1.38
N CYS A 28 1.98 -7.27 0.06
CA CYS A 28 2.97 -8.00 -0.73
C CYS A 28 2.94 -9.52 -0.49
N ASN A 29 1.83 -10.16 -0.85
CA ASN A 29 1.66 -11.60 -0.69
C ASN A 29 1.82 -12.35 -2.01
N ASN A 30 2.94 -12.16 -2.72
CA ASN A 30 3.23 -12.88 -3.95
C ASN A 30 3.11 -14.41 -3.76
N TYR A 31 2.20 -15.03 -4.53
CA TYR A 31 1.86 -16.44 -4.39
C TYR A 31 3.04 -17.36 -4.74
N GLU A 32 3.82 -17.01 -5.78
CA GLU A 32 5.02 -17.75 -6.19
C GLU A 32 6.22 -17.50 -5.25
N ALA A 33 6.19 -16.42 -4.45
CA ALA A 33 7.30 -16.13 -3.51
C ALA A 33 7.26 -16.97 -2.23
N GLY A 34 6.11 -17.56 -1.88
CA GLY A 34 6.01 -18.48 -0.76
C GLY A 34 4.59 -18.72 -0.23
N TYR A 35 4.53 -19.44 0.88
CA TYR A 35 3.28 -19.85 1.53
C TYR A 35 2.75 -18.74 2.43
N PHE A 36 1.43 -18.61 2.47
CA PHE A 36 0.68 -17.57 3.21
C PHE A 36 0.57 -17.85 4.71
N ASN A 37 1.66 -18.31 5.34
CA ASN A 37 1.68 -18.66 6.76
C ASN A 37 1.31 -17.48 7.68
N ALA A 38 1.66 -16.24 7.30
CA ALA A 38 1.30 -15.05 8.06
C ALA A 38 -0.22 -14.92 8.20
N PHE A 39 -0.97 -15.16 7.13
CA PHE A 39 -2.42 -15.18 7.17
C PHE A 39 -2.98 -16.29 8.06
N GLY A 40 -2.32 -17.45 8.13
CA GLY A 40 -2.67 -18.51 9.08
C GLY A 40 -2.55 -18.04 10.53
N ARG A 41 -1.44 -17.36 10.86
CA ARG A 41 -1.23 -16.77 12.20
C ARG A 41 -2.21 -15.65 12.50
N ILE A 42 -2.56 -14.83 11.51
CA ILE A 42 -3.60 -13.78 11.64
C ILE A 42 -4.97 -14.43 11.89
N ALA A 43 -5.30 -15.50 11.18
CA ALA A 43 -6.56 -16.22 11.36
C ALA A 43 -6.70 -16.82 12.77
N ASP A 44 -5.59 -17.25 13.38
CA ASP A 44 -5.57 -17.80 14.74
C ASP A 44 -5.73 -16.72 15.84
N ARG A 45 -5.58 -15.43 15.51
CA ARG A 45 -5.77 -14.32 16.46
C ARG A 45 -7.25 -14.00 16.60
N THR A 46 -7.78 -13.99 17.82
CA THR A 46 -9.20 -13.67 18.09
C THR A 46 -9.41 -12.26 18.66
N ASP A 47 -8.34 -11.47 18.79
CA ASP A 47 -8.33 -10.16 19.44
C ASP A 47 -8.14 -8.99 18.48
N LEU A 48 -8.16 -9.24 17.17
CA LEU A 48 -8.04 -8.20 16.14
C LEU A 48 -9.39 -7.52 15.88
N ASP A 49 -9.34 -6.22 15.63
CA ASP A 49 -10.49 -5.44 15.17
C ASP A 49 -10.67 -5.55 13.65
N ALA A 50 -9.56 -5.54 12.90
CA ALA A 50 -9.53 -5.75 11.46
C ALA A 50 -8.10 -6.10 10.98
N VAL A 51 -8.01 -6.49 9.72
CA VAL A 51 -6.75 -6.58 8.96
C VAL A 51 -6.69 -5.38 8.00
N ILE A 52 -5.57 -4.67 7.98
CA ILE A 52 -5.28 -3.60 7.03
C ILE A 52 -4.35 -4.17 5.96
N HIS A 53 -4.80 -4.13 4.70
CA HIS A 53 -4.01 -4.57 3.54
C HIS A 53 -3.58 -3.36 2.72
N LEU A 54 -2.27 -3.15 2.59
CA LEU A 54 -1.70 -1.94 2.00
C LEU A 54 -1.42 -2.02 0.49
N GLY A 55 -1.67 -3.18 -0.10
CA GLY A 55 -1.57 -3.42 -1.55
C GLY A 55 -0.70 -4.62 -1.88
N ASP A 56 -0.52 -4.89 -3.17
CA ASP A 56 0.09 -6.12 -3.70
C ASP A 56 -0.63 -7.39 -3.20
N TYR A 57 -1.95 -7.34 -3.23
CA TYR A 57 -2.80 -8.49 -2.90
C TYR A 57 -2.64 -9.60 -3.92
N ILE A 58 -2.40 -9.25 -5.18
CA ILE A 58 -1.97 -10.15 -6.25
C ILE A 58 -0.70 -9.61 -6.91
N TYR A 59 -0.07 -10.44 -7.74
CA TYR A 59 0.96 -10.03 -8.69
C TYR A 59 0.47 -10.40 -10.08
N GLU A 60 0.81 -9.60 -11.09
CA GLU A 60 0.34 -9.67 -12.48
C GLU A 60 1.17 -10.62 -13.35
N TYR A 61 2.43 -10.82 -12.95
CA TYR A 61 3.44 -11.51 -13.74
C TYR A 61 3.06 -12.91 -14.22
N GLY A 62 3.67 -13.32 -15.34
CA GLY A 62 3.78 -14.73 -15.72
C GLY A 62 4.71 -15.52 -14.79
N ASN A 63 4.61 -16.84 -14.86
CA ASN A 63 5.40 -17.75 -14.02
C ASN A 63 6.89 -17.53 -14.22
N GLY A 64 7.64 -17.50 -13.10
CA GLY A 64 9.10 -17.44 -13.12
C GLY A 64 9.69 -16.07 -13.48
N VAL A 65 8.85 -15.05 -13.72
CA VAL A 65 9.29 -13.66 -13.93
C VAL A 65 9.63 -13.00 -12.60
N TYR A 66 8.72 -13.09 -11.63
CA TYR A 66 8.89 -12.48 -10.31
C TYR A 66 8.33 -13.39 -9.21
N GLY A 67 9.20 -14.23 -8.65
CA GLY A 67 8.81 -15.25 -7.68
C GLY A 67 9.95 -16.24 -7.42
N VAL A 68 9.64 -17.30 -6.68
CA VAL A 68 10.53 -18.46 -6.58
C VAL A 68 9.98 -19.51 -7.54
N ASP A 69 10.85 -20.17 -8.28
CA ASP A 69 10.49 -21.31 -9.14
C ASP A 69 10.16 -22.54 -8.27
N ASP A 70 8.97 -22.54 -7.66
CA ASP A 70 8.39 -23.65 -6.92
C ASP A 70 7.28 -24.29 -7.77
N PRO A 71 7.45 -25.53 -8.27
CA PRO A 71 6.45 -26.19 -9.11
C PRO A 71 5.10 -26.43 -8.41
N ASP A 72 5.08 -26.41 -7.07
CA ASP A 72 3.85 -26.57 -6.28
C ASP A 72 3.11 -25.23 -6.06
N ARG A 73 3.71 -24.10 -6.43
CA ARG A 73 3.13 -22.76 -6.29
C ARG A 73 3.39 -21.88 -7.51
N GLN A 74 2.68 -22.20 -8.58
CA GLN A 74 2.73 -21.44 -9.83
C GLN A 74 1.52 -20.54 -10.01
N HIS A 75 1.68 -19.41 -10.69
CA HIS A 75 0.56 -18.60 -11.10
C HIS A 75 -0.31 -19.30 -12.14
N ILE A 76 -1.61 -18.95 -12.07
CA ILE A 76 -2.63 -19.34 -13.03
C ILE A 76 -3.42 -18.05 -13.37
N PRO A 77 -3.53 -17.68 -14.65
CA PRO A 77 -2.83 -18.29 -15.78
C PRO A 77 -1.30 -18.09 -15.68
N ALA A 78 -0.54 -18.88 -16.45
CA ALA A 78 0.93 -18.88 -16.38
C ALA A 78 1.58 -17.68 -17.08
N ASN A 79 0.81 -16.91 -17.85
CA ASN A 79 1.24 -15.69 -18.52
C ASN A 79 0.97 -14.43 -17.69
N GLU A 80 1.56 -13.32 -18.12
CA GLU A 80 1.18 -11.96 -17.73
C GLU A 80 -0.34 -11.77 -17.86
N ILE A 81 -1.00 -11.26 -16.81
CA ILE A 81 -2.45 -11.08 -16.83
C ILE A 81 -2.84 -9.76 -17.49
N LEU A 82 -3.65 -9.83 -18.54
CA LEU A 82 -4.05 -8.65 -19.33
C LEU A 82 -5.56 -8.52 -19.46
N THR A 83 -6.25 -9.65 -19.59
CA THR A 83 -7.69 -9.67 -19.84
C THR A 83 -8.50 -9.80 -18.56
N LEU A 84 -9.80 -9.46 -18.62
CA LEU A 84 -10.73 -9.63 -17.51
C LEU A 84 -10.75 -11.07 -16.96
N ALA A 85 -10.62 -12.07 -17.84
CA ALA A 85 -10.57 -13.46 -17.44
C ALA A 85 -9.27 -13.80 -16.70
N ASP A 86 -8.14 -13.24 -17.14
CA ASP A 86 -6.83 -13.46 -16.51
C ASP A 86 -6.81 -12.90 -15.09
N TYR A 87 -7.21 -11.63 -14.92
CA TYR A 87 -7.27 -11.00 -13.59
C TYR A 87 -8.20 -11.77 -12.65
N ARG A 88 -9.42 -12.14 -13.08
CA ARG A 88 -10.33 -12.95 -12.24
C ARG A 88 -9.73 -14.29 -11.87
N THR A 89 -9.01 -14.94 -12.78
CA THR A 89 -8.33 -16.21 -12.53
C THR A 89 -7.20 -16.05 -11.51
N ARG A 90 -6.41 -14.97 -11.62
CA ARG A 90 -5.34 -14.67 -10.67
C ARG A 90 -5.87 -14.40 -9.26
N TYR A 91 -6.92 -13.57 -9.13
CA TYR A 91 -7.59 -13.36 -7.84
C TYR A 91 -8.14 -14.67 -7.26
N SER A 92 -8.77 -15.51 -8.11
CA SER A 92 -9.27 -16.81 -7.70
C SER A 92 -8.14 -17.69 -7.14
N LEU A 93 -7.00 -17.78 -7.81
CA LEU A 93 -5.84 -18.54 -7.33
C LEU A 93 -5.41 -18.10 -5.93
N TYR A 94 -5.21 -16.80 -5.72
CA TYR A 94 -4.79 -16.26 -4.44
C TYR A 94 -5.83 -16.56 -3.35
N ARG A 95 -7.12 -16.36 -3.65
CA ARG A 95 -8.25 -16.59 -2.74
C ARG A 95 -8.51 -18.07 -2.42
N LEU A 96 -7.93 -18.99 -3.18
CA LEU A 96 -7.99 -20.43 -2.92
C LEU A 96 -6.96 -20.89 -1.87
N ASP A 97 -5.95 -20.07 -1.54
CA ASP A 97 -5.02 -20.38 -0.46
C ASP A 97 -5.78 -20.51 0.88
N GLU A 98 -5.58 -21.63 1.56
CA GLU A 98 -6.32 -21.98 2.76
C GLU A 98 -6.12 -20.96 3.89
N ASN A 99 -4.90 -20.48 4.07
CA ASN A 99 -4.58 -19.54 5.14
C ASN A 99 -5.19 -18.16 4.89
N LEU A 100 -5.15 -17.69 3.63
CA LEU A 100 -5.79 -16.44 3.26
C LEU A 100 -7.31 -16.53 3.35
N ARG A 101 -7.91 -17.65 2.92
CA ARG A 101 -9.35 -17.90 3.07
C ARG A 101 -9.75 -17.93 4.55
N ARG A 102 -8.96 -18.58 5.42
CA ARG A 102 -9.19 -18.58 6.88
C ARG A 102 -9.09 -17.17 7.48
N ALA A 103 -8.12 -16.35 7.06
CA ALA A 103 -8.00 -14.98 7.55
C ALA A 103 -9.22 -14.12 7.18
N HIS A 104 -9.67 -14.18 5.92
CA HIS A 104 -10.90 -13.51 5.46
C HIS A 104 -12.16 -14.06 6.14
N GLN A 105 -12.17 -15.34 6.53
CA GLN A 105 -13.27 -15.91 7.29
C GLN A 105 -13.35 -15.34 8.71
N GLN A 106 -12.22 -15.07 9.37
CA GLN A 106 -12.21 -14.64 10.78
C GLN A 106 -12.29 -13.12 10.98
N HIS A 107 -11.83 -12.33 10.01
CA HIS A 107 -11.59 -10.89 10.20
C HIS A 107 -12.15 -10.04 9.06
N ALA A 108 -12.58 -8.82 9.39
CA ALA A 108 -12.82 -7.78 8.39
C ALA A 108 -11.48 -7.31 7.79
N PHE A 109 -11.46 -7.06 6.48
CA PHE A 109 -10.30 -6.51 5.77
C PHE A 109 -10.59 -5.08 5.31
N VAL A 110 -9.70 -4.14 5.65
CA VAL A 110 -9.66 -2.78 5.11
C VAL A 110 -8.52 -2.73 4.13
N THR A 111 -8.84 -2.62 2.83
CA THR A 111 -7.83 -2.76 1.78
C THR A 111 -7.65 -1.50 0.95
N VAL A 112 -6.44 -1.32 0.46
CA VAL A 112 -6.11 -0.47 -0.67
C VAL A 112 -5.24 -1.28 -1.64
N TRP A 113 -5.26 -0.97 -2.93
CA TRP A 113 -4.33 -1.54 -3.91
C TRP A 113 -2.99 -0.83 -3.83
N ASP A 114 -1.97 -1.48 -4.38
CA ASP A 114 -0.74 -0.88 -4.86
C ASP A 114 -0.65 -1.06 -6.39
N ASP A 115 0.54 -1.16 -6.96
CA ASP A 115 0.79 -1.27 -8.39
C ASP A 115 0.44 -2.66 -8.93
N HIS A 116 0.85 -3.74 -8.25
CA HIS A 116 0.72 -5.11 -8.75
C HIS A 116 -0.72 -5.64 -8.85
N GLU A 117 -1.71 -4.93 -8.29
CA GLU A 117 -3.11 -5.15 -8.66
C GLU A 117 -3.41 -4.84 -10.13
N SER A 118 -2.52 -4.10 -10.80
CA SER A 118 -2.55 -3.74 -12.22
C SER A 118 -1.28 -4.19 -12.95
N ALA A 119 -0.16 -3.49 -12.74
CA ALA A 119 1.16 -3.74 -13.30
C ALA A 119 2.23 -3.00 -12.47
N ASN A 120 3.43 -3.56 -12.39
CA ASN A 120 4.57 -3.00 -11.65
C ASN A 120 4.83 -1.52 -11.96
N ASP A 121 5.09 -0.75 -10.90
CA ASP A 121 5.31 0.70 -10.91
C ASP A 121 4.20 1.50 -11.62
N ALA A 122 2.95 1.05 -11.54
CA ALA A 122 1.81 1.75 -12.12
C ALA A 122 1.66 3.21 -11.61
N TYR A 123 1.29 4.06 -12.55
CA TYR A 123 0.89 5.45 -12.33
C TYR A 123 -0.40 5.76 -13.11
N LYS A 124 -0.90 6.99 -13.03
CA LYS A 124 -2.22 7.32 -13.57
C LYS A 124 -2.36 7.01 -15.08
N ASP A 125 -1.30 7.18 -15.86
CA ASP A 125 -1.32 7.11 -17.33
C ASP A 125 -0.47 5.95 -17.91
N GLY A 126 0.18 5.12 -17.09
CA GLY A 126 0.96 3.96 -17.54
C GLY A 126 1.48 3.11 -16.38
N ALA A 127 2.41 2.22 -16.67
CA ALA A 127 3.16 1.41 -15.71
C ALA A 127 4.52 1.05 -16.32
N GLU A 128 5.49 0.63 -15.49
CA GLU A 128 6.78 0.14 -16.00
C GLU A 128 6.59 -1.20 -16.71
N ASN A 129 5.89 -2.14 -16.08
CA ASN A 129 5.58 -3.45 -16.65
C ASN A 129 4.30 -3.39 -17.51
N HIS A 130 4.26 -2.45 -18.46
CA HIS A 130 3.22 -2.39 -19.47
C HIS A 130 3.67 -1.72 -20.77
N ASP A 131 3.43 -2.37 -21.91
CA ASP A 131 3.77 -1.85 -23.24
C ASP A 131 2.62 -1.95 -24.26
N GLU A 132 2.82 -1.36 -25.44
CA GLU A 132 1.80 -1.33 -26.51
C GLU A 132 1.39 -2.72 -27.03
N GLY A 133 2.27 -3.72 -26.92
CA GLY A 133 2.01 -5.11 -27.29
C GLY A 133 1.01 -5.82 -26.38
N GLU A 134 0.81 -5.28 -25.18
CA GLU A 134 -0.16 -5.76 -24.19
C GLU A 134 -1.53 -5.09 -24.29
N GLY A 135 -1.66 -4.14 -25.23
CA GLY A 135 -2.88 -3.39 -25.49
C GLY A 135 -2.91 -2.03 -24.78
N SER A 136 -4.12 -1.52 -24.52
CA SER A 136 -4.28 -0.18 -23.96
C SER A 136 -4.20 -0.19 -22.43
N TRP A 137 -3.31 0.64 -21.87
CA TRP A 137 -3.23 0.85 -20.42
C TRP A 137 -4.57 1.25 -19.81
N VAL A 138 -5.32 2.13 -20.48
CA VAL A 138 -6.64 2.57 -20.02
C VAL A 138 -7.59 1.38 -19.86
N VAL A 139 -7.51 0.41 -20.76
CA VAL A 139 -8.31 -0.83 -20.69
C VAL A 139 -7.80 -1.74 -19.58
N ARG A 140 -6.49 -1.98 -19.48
CA ARG A 140 -5.88 -2.82 -18.42
C ARG A 140 -6.18 -2.27 -17.02
N LYS A 141 -6.00 -0.97 -16.81
CA LYS A 141 -6.35 -0.25 -15.58
C LYS A 141 -7.85 -0.32 -15.24
N ALA A 142 -8.72 -0.21 -16.24
CA ALA A 142 -10.17 -0.34 -16.01
C ALA A 142 -10.54 -1.77 -15.60
N ILE A 143 -9.91 -2.78 -16.21
CA ILE A 143 -10.08 -4.19 -15.86
C ILE A 143 -9.59 -4.46 -14.44
N SER A 144 -8.38 -4.02 -14.08
CA SER A 144 -7.82 -4.24 -12.74
C SER A 144 -8.70 -3.63 -11.66
N LYS A 145 -9.13 -2.36 -11.81
CA LYS A 145 -10.05 -1.69 -10.88
C LYS A 145 -11.38 -2.44 -10.75
N ARG A 146 -11.92 -2.93 -11.87
CA ARG A 146 -13.16 -3.72 -11.87
C ARG A 146 -12.99 -5.01 -11.08
N VAL A 147 -11.97 -5.81 -11.40
CA VAL A 147 -11.75 -7.10 -10.74
C VAL A 147 -11.42 -6.93 -9.26
N TYR A 148 -10.65 -5.90 -8.90
CA TYR A 148 -10.40 -5.56 -7.50
C TYR A 148 -11.71 -5.36 -6.73
N ASN A 149 -12.66 -4.59 -7.27
CA ASN A 149 -13.98 -4.40 -6.66
C ASN A 149 -14.83 -5.68 -6.62
N GLU A 150 -14.69 -6.58 -7.59
CA GLU A 150 -15.40 -7.86 -7.62
C GLU A 150 -14.91 -8.84 -6.53
N TRP A 151 -13.63 -8.78 -6.15
CA TRP A 151 -13.00 -9.77 -5.27
C TRP A 151 -12.68 -9.28 -3.85
N MET A 152 -12.59 -7.97 -3.64
CA MET A 152 -12.23 -7.37 -2.36
C MET A 152 -13.47 -6.89 -1.60
N PRO A 153 -13.48 -6.95 -0.25
CA PRO A 153 -14.65 -6.60 0.56
C PRO A 153 -14.82 -5.08 0.69
N ILE A 154 -15.08 -4.41 -0.43
CA ILE A 154 -15.25 -2.97 -0.55
C ILE A 154 -16.71 -2.70 -0.87
N ARG A 155 -17.24 -1.56 -0.41
CA ARG A 155 -18.60 -1.17 -0.74
C ARG A 155 -18.70 -0.96 -2.25
N GLU A 156 -19.68 -1.61 -2.87
CA GLU A 156 -19.95 -1.43 -4.29
C GLU A 156 -20.29 0.04 -4.57
N ALA A 157 -19.34 0.73 -5.17
CA ALA A 157 -19.50 2.04 -5.76
C ALA A 157 -18.65 2.00 -7.04
N GLU A 158 -19.28 1.56 -8.13
CA GLU A 158 -18.59 1.37 -9.40
C GLU A 158 -17.80 2.64 -9.76
N PHE A 159 -16.48 2.50 -9.92
CA PHE A 159 -15.55 3.58 -10.25
C PHE A 159 -15.34 4.68 -9.20
N ALA A 160 -15.79 4.49 -7.95
CA ALA A 160 -15.42 5.42 -6.88
C ALA A 160 -13.92 5.31 -6.54
N PRO A 161 -13.25 6.42 -6.18
CA PRO A 161 -11.90 6.36 -5.66
C PRO A 161 -11.83 5.49 -4.40
N LEU A 162 -10.73 4.74 -4.26
CA LEU A 162 -10.57 3.80 -3.14
C LEU A 162 -10.14 4.48 -1.84
N TYR A 163 -9.59 5.69 -1.92
CA TYR A 163 -9.23 6.48 -0.76
C TYR A 163 -10.46 6.87 0.06
N ARG A 164 -10.39 6.70 1.38
CA ARG A 164 -11.54 6.84 2.28
C ARG A 164 -11.12 6.95 3.73
N LYS A 165 -12.04 7.44 4.57
CA LYS A 165 -11.89 7.47 6.03
C LYS A 165 -12.78 6.43 6.70
N ILE A 166 -12.26 5.75 7.72
CA ILE A 166 -13.01 4.87 8.62
C ILE A 166 -12.73 5.31 10.07
N SER A 167 -13.78 5.68 10.79
CA SER A 167 -13.68 6.12 12.19
C SER A 167 -13.91 4.97 13.16
N TYR A 168 -12.98 4.80 14.11
CA TYR A 168 -13.06 3.87 15.23
C TYR A 168 -13.32 4.64 16.53
N GLY A 169 -14.55 5.14 16.66
CA GLY A 169 -14.95 6.03 17.75
C GLY A 169 -14.08 7.29 17.80
N SER A 170 -13.79 7.78 19.00
CA SER A 170 -12.88 8.91 19.22
C SER A 170 -11.40 8.52 19.31
N LEU A 171 -11.06 7.23 19.26
CA LEU A 171 -9.69 6.79 19.45
C LEU A 171 -8.84 6.92 18.18
N MET A 172 -9.38 6.54 17.02
CA MET A 172 -8.62 6.49 15.78
C MET A 172 -9.50 6.81 14.57
N ASP A 173 -9.01 7.70 13.70
CA ASP A 173 -9.45 7.78 12.31
C ASP A 173 -8.41 7.06 11.43
N LEU A 174 -8.85 6.08 10.64
CA LEU A 174 -8.06 5.39 9.62
C LEU A 174 -8.33 6.01 8.25
N LEU A 175 -7.32 6.64 7.67
CA LEU A 175 -7.32 7.28 6.36
C LEU A 175 -6.60 6.37 5.37
N MET A 176 -7.31 5.70 4.49
CA MET A 176 -6.70 4.93 3.39
C MET A 176 -6.52 5.87 2.21
N ILE A 177 -5.32 5.95 1.64
CA ILE A 177 -5.00 6.78 0.47
C ILE A 177 -4.51 5.93 -0.71
N ASP A 178 -4.75 6.40 -1.93
CA ASP A 178 -4.24 5.83 -3.17
C ASP A 178 -2.99 6.58 -3.64
N THR A 179 -1.88 5.89 -3.83
CA THR A 179 -0.62 6.48 -4.30
C THR A 179 -0.19 5.93 -5.67
N ARG A 180 -1.12 5.38 -6.45
CA ARG A 180 -0.87 4.70 -7.74
C ARG A 180 -1.79 5.21 -8.85
N LEU A 181 -3.08 4.90 -8.83
CA LEU A 181 -3.90 4.92 -10.06
C LEU A 181 -4.68 6.21 -10.29
N GLU A 182 -4.97 6.98 -9.26
CA GLU A 182 -5.81 8.18 -9.37
C GLU A 182 -5.00 9.43 -9.75
N GLY A 183 -3.92 9.71 -9.00
CA GLY A 183 -3.21 10.98 -9.12
C GLY A 183 -1.73 10.89 -9.48
N ARG A 184 -1.11 9.73 -9.34
CA ARG A 184 0.34 9.57 -9.45
C ARG A 184 0.83 9.91 -10.84
N GLU A 185 1.81 10.80 -10.92
CA GLU A 185 2.57 11.04 -12.15
C GLU A 185 3.68 10.01 -12.33
N GLN A 186 4.12 9.76 -13.56
CA GLN A 186 5.20 8.79 -13.83
C GLN A 186 6.45 9.11 -13.02
N GLN A 187 7.05 8.08 -12.45
CA GLN A 187 8.30 8.06 -11.69
C GLN A 187 9.43 8.66 -12.53
N ILE A 188 10.38 9.30 -11.85
CA ILE A 188 11.62 9.76 -12.46
C ILE A 188 12.73 9.01 -11.74
N GLU A 189 13.54 8.25 -12.47
CA GLU A 189 14.56 7.36 -11.91
C GLU A 189 15.90 8.07 -11.64
N ASP A 190 16.03 9.32 -12.08
CA ASP A 190 17.23 10.13 -11.90
C ASP A 190 17.02 11.22 -10.84
N VAL A 191 17.61 11.02 -9.67
CA VAL A 191 17.57 11.96 -8.54
C VAL A 191 18.20 13.32 -8.84
N SER A 192 19.07 13.40 -9.87
CA SER A 192 19.67 14.65 -10.32
C SER A 192 18.74 15.45 -11.24
N ASN A 193 17.65 14.83 -11.72
CA ASN A 193 16.69 15.50 -12.57
C ASN A 193 15.89 16.54 -11.76
N PRO A 194 15.96 17.84 -12.10
CA PRO A 194 15.28 18.89 -11.35
C PRO A 194 13.75 18.75 -11.34
N THR A 195 13.17 18.02 -12.30
CA THR A 195 11.72 17.75 -12.35
C THR A 195 11.23 16.89 -11.18
N VAL A 196 12.10 16.10 -10.55
CA VAL A 196 11.77 15.39 -9.29
C VAL A 196 11.32 16.38 -8.21
N TYR A 197 11.93 17.56 -8.16
CA TYR A 197 11.70 18.58 -7.13
C TYR A 197 10.69 19.66 -7.55
N ALA A 198 10.01 19.47 -8.70
CA ALA A 198 9.00 20.41 -9.16
C ALA A 198 7.85 20.53 -8.14
N ALA A 199 7.42 21.77 -7.87
CA ALA A 199 6.46 22.07 -6.80
C ALA A 199 5.04 21.52 -7.05
N ASP A 200 4.72 21.26 -8.31
CA ASP A 200 3.45 20.76 -8.83
C ASP A 200 3.46 19.25 -9.11
N ARG A 201 4.62 18.59 -9.04
CA ARG A 201 4.73 17.13 -9.18
C ARG A 201 3.97 16.41 -8.07
N THR A 202 3.18 15.42 -8.43
CA THR A 202 2.20 14.84 -7.50
C THR A 202 2.08 13.32 -7.58
N LEU A 203 1.86 12.71 -6.42
CA LEU A 203 1.61 11.30 -6.19
C LEU A 203 0.13 11.06 -5.85
N LEU A 204 -0.52 11.97 -5.12
CA LEU A 204 -1.95 11.89 -4.79
C LEU A 204 -2.87 12.53 -5.83
N GLY A 205 -2.36 13.47 -6.63
CA GLY A 205 -3.20 14.38 -7.43
C GLY A 205 -3.92 15.42 -6.58
N SER A 206 -4.37 16.51 -7.21
CA SER A 206 -4.96 17.66 -6.50
C SER A 206 -6.22 17.34 -5.69
N THR A 207 -7.10 16.51 -6.23
CA THR A 207 -8.40 16.19 -5.63
C THR A 207 -8.22 15.37 -4.34
N GLN A 208 -7.49 14.26 -4.41
CA GLN A 208 -7.26 13.42 -3.24
C GLN A 208 -6.38 14.11 -2.20
N LYS A 209 -5.37 14.89 -2.62
CA LYS A 209 -4.56 15.70 -1.70
C LYS A 209 -5.42 16.68 -0.91
N ALA A 210 -6.28 17.44 -1.58
CA ALA A 210 -7.18 18.39 -0.90
C ALA A 210 -8.08 17.67 0.11
N TRP A 211 -8.70 16.56 -0.30
CA TRP A 211 -9.49 15.71 0.59
C TRP A 211 -8.68 15.20 1.78
N PHE A 212 -7.46 14.71 1.56
CA PHE A 212 -6.61 14.15 2.61
C PHE A 212 -6.22 15.19 3.66
N LEU A 213 -5.77 16.37 3.22
CA LEU A 213 -5.44 17.48 4.11
C LEU A 213 -6.66 17.97 4.90
N GLU A 214 -7.84 18.01 4.27
CA GLU A 214 -9.10 18.33 4.96
C GLU A 214 -9.44 17.28 6.03
N GLN A 215 -9.34 15.98 5.71
CA GLN A 215 -9.63 14.92 6.69
C GLN A 215 -8.67 14.94 7.88
N LEU A 216 -7.38 15.22 7.64
CA LEU A 216 -6.40 15.39 8.72
C LEU A 216 -6.78 16.55 9.64
N SER A 217 -7.12 17.72 9.08
CA SER A 217 -7.51 18.90 9.86
C SER A 217 -8.84 18.72 10.59
N ALA A 218 -9.80 18.03 9.99
CA ALA A 218 -11.13 17.81 10.56
C ALA A 218 -11.15 16.72 11.64
N SER A 219 -10.16 15.84 11.70
CA SER A 219 -10.15 14.70 12.62
C SER A 219 -9.91 15.12 14.08
N THR A 220 -10.94 14.94 14.90
CA THR A 220 -10.86 15.07 16.37
C THR A 220 -10.43 13.77 17.07
N ALA A 221 -10.24 12.67 16.33
CA ALA A 221 -9.75 11.42 16.90
C ALA A 221 -8.35 11.57 17.51
N LYS A 222 -8.08 10.80 18.57
CA LYS A 222 -6.79 10.81 19.26
C LYS A 222 -5.64 10.46 18.31
N TRP A 223 -5.81 9.44 17.46
CA TRP A 223 -4.85 9.02 16.45
C TRP A 223 -5.37 9.22 15.03
N LYS A 224 -4.51 9.69 14.13
CA LYS A 224 -4.75 9.71 12.68
C LYS A 224 -3.82 8.68 12.06
N VAL A 225 -4.36 7.52 11.71
CA VAL A 225 -3.58 6.45 11.08
C VAL A 225 -3.83 6.51 9.58
N VAL A 226 -2.78 6.57 8.79
CA VAL A 226 -2.85 6.69 7.33
C VAL A 226 -2.32 5.40 6.72
N GLY A 227 -3.18 4.64 6.06
CA GLY A 227 -2.77 3.49 5.25
C GLY A 227 -2.39 3.96 3.85
N ASN A 228 -1.15 3.72 3.46
CA ASN A 228 -0.60 4.06 2.15
C ASN A 228 0.35 2.94 1.67
N GLN A 229 0.72 2.98 0.41
CA GLN A 229 1.38 1.89 -0.28
C GLN A 229 2.90 1.94 -0.06
N VAL A 230 3.49 3.11 -0.29
CA VAL A 230 4.95 3.31 -0.40
C VAL A 230 5.55 4.07 0.79
N ILE A 231 6.87 3.99 1.00
CA ILE A 231 7.54 4.59 2.19
C ILE A 231 7.39 6.11 2.19
N PHE A 232 6.79 6.63 3.27
CA PHE A 232 6.59 8.07 3.46
C PHE A 232 7.81 8.80 4.00
N ALA A 233 8.60 8.14 4.86
CA ALA A 233 9.79 8.74 5.44
C ALA A 233 10.87 8.96 4.38
N ASP A 234 11.71 9.99 4.56
CA ASP A 234 12.95 10.14 3.80
C ASP A 234 13.81 8.88 3.97
N PHE A 235 14.11 8.18 2.89
CA PHE A 235 14.77 6.88 2.94
C PHE A 235 16.17 6.95 2.34
N ASN A 236 17.09 7.52 3.11
CA ASN A 236 18.46 7.75 2.69
C ASN A 236 19.38 6.54 2.95
N VAL A 237 19.83 5.91 1.86
CA VAL A 237 20.81 4.82 1.86
C VAL A 237 22.13 5.20 1.19
N TRP A 238 22.56 6.47 1.29
CA TRP A 238 23.77 7.02 0.64
C TRP A 238 25.02 6.13 0.71
N TRP A 239 25.21 5.39 1.80
CA TRP A 239 26.33 4.46 1.97
C TRP A 239 26.27 3.22 1.05
N GLY A 240 25.11 2.92 0.46
CA GLY A 240 24.87 1.85 -0.52
C GLY A 240 24.91 2.32 -1.98
N ALA A 241 24.96 3.64 -2.23
CA ALA A 241 25.16 4.21 -3.55
C ALA A 241 26.67 4.45 -3.78
N SER A 242 27.20 3.92 -4.88
CA SER A 242 28.62 4.02 -5.30
C SER A 242 29.19 5.45 -5.19
N PRO A 243 30.47 5.64 -4.78
CA PRO A 243 31.07 6.96 -4.61
C PRO A 243 31.40 7.59 -5.96
N GLN A 244 30.46 8.26 -6.62
CA GLN A 244 30.70 8.81 -7.96
C GLN A 244 30.32 10.27 -8.20
N THR A 245 29.91 11.06 -7.21
CA THR A 245 29.78 12.52 -7.42
C THR A 245 30.41 13.32 -6.29
N GLY A 246 31.65 13.76 -6.53
CA GLY A 246 32.43 14.65 -5.67
C GLY A 246 31.94 16.10 -5.66
N THR A 247 30.64 16.32 -5.71
CA THR A 247 30.00 17.62 -5.50
C THR A 247 29.02 17.44 -4.36
N GLY A 248 29.16 18.21 -3.27
CA GLY A 248 28.36 18.11 -2.04
C GLY A 248 26.87 18.46 -2.18
N LEU A 249 26.22 18.00 -3.25
CA LEU A 249 24.78 17.91 -3.41
C LEU A 249 24.40 16.48 -3.01
N GLN A 250 23.78 16.38 -1.84
CA GLN A 250 23.41 15.15 -1.17
C GLN A 250 22.50 14.31 -2.07
N LEU A 251 22.97 13.14 -2.49
CA LEU A 251 22.10 12.08 -2.98
C LEU A 251 21.33 11.56 -1.76
N GLU A 252 20.05 11.92 -1.62
CA GLU A 252 19.28 11.61 -0.41
C GLU A 252 18.44 10.32 -0.52
N SER A 253 18.20 9.76 -1.71
CA SER A 253 17.62 8.43 -1.91
C SER A 253 17.87 7.96 -3.34
N ILE A 254 18.03 6.65 -3.54
CA ILE A 254 18.06 6.03 -4.89
C ILE A 254 16.73 5.33 -5.23
N PHE A 255 15.77 5.34 -4.31
CA PHE A 255 14.44 4.75 -4.50
C PHE A 255 13.46 5.88 -4.77
N LEU A 256 13.07 6.06 -6.01
CA LEU A 256 12.21 7.17 -6.44
C LEU A 256 10.77 6.73 -6.76
N ASP A 257 10.46 5.45 -6.57
CA ASP A 257 9.09 4.92 -6.57
C ASP A 257 8.35 5.13 -5.24
N ILE A 258 9.04 5.64 -4.22
CA ILE A 258 8.46 6.01 -2.92
C ILE A 258 8.23 7.53 -2.82
N TRP A 259 7.85 8.03 -1.64
CA TRP A 259 7.60 9.48 -1.45
C TRP A 259 8.85 10.35 -1.71
N ASP A 260 10.07 9.80 -1.72
CA ASP A 260 11.30 10.48 -2.13
C ASP A 260 11.29 10.91 -3.61
N GLY A 261 10.49 10.28 -4.47
CA GLY A 261 10.27 10.72 -5.86
C GLY A 261 9.30 11.90 -6.02
N TYR A 262 8.67 12.31 -4.92
CA TYR A 262 7.67 13.39 -4.86
C TYR A 262 7.89 14.31 -3.63
N PRO A 263 9.12 14.81 -3.43
CA PRO A 263 9.53 15.47 -2.18
C PRO A 263 8.78 16.77 -1.90
N ALA A 264 8.37 17.50 -2.95
CA ALA A 264 7.59 18.73 -2.81
C ALA A 264 6.20 18.45 -2.21
N GLU A 265 5.51 17.41 -2.69
CA GLU A 265 4.21 17.01 -2.15
C GLU A 265 4.32 16.44 -0.73
N ARG A 266 5.34 15.61 -0.45
CA ARG A 266 5.64 15.15 0.92
C ARG A 266 5.83 16.34 1.88
N THR A 267 6.64 17.31 1.48
CA THR A 267 6.92 18.51 2.28
C THR A 267 5.66 19.34 2.54
N GLN A 268 4.77 19.46 1.55
CA GLN A 268 3.50 20.15 1.73
C GLN A 268 2.60 19.45 2.75
N ILE A 269 2.55 18.12 2.77
CA ILE A 269 1.80 17.34 3.77
C ILE A 269 2.41 17.54 5.17
N LEU A 270 3.73 17.42 5.31
CA LEU A 270 4.44 17.61 6.58
C LEU A 270 4.24 19.03 7.12
N ASN A 271 4.34 20.05 6.26
CA ASN A 271 4.08 21.44 6.61
C ASN A 271 2.63 21.65 7.05
N HIS A 272 1.66 21.00 6.39
CA HIS A 272 0.25 21.08 6.78
C HIS A 272 0.03 20.49 8.17
N ILE A 273 0.60 19.31 8.46
CA ILE A 273 0.51 18.67 9.78
C ILE A 273 1.08 19.58 10.86
N ALA A 274 2.28 20.12 10.66
CA ALA A 274 2.91 20.97 11.69
C ALA A 274 2.26 22.34 11.84
N THR A 275 1.92 23.02 10.74
CA THR A 275 1.29 24.36 10.79
C THR A 275 -0.06 24.32 11.49
N ASN A 276 -0.82 23.24 11.28
CA ASN A 276 -2.12 23.05 11.91
C ASN A 276 -2.04 22.32 13.27
N ASN A 277 -0.82 22.08 13.78
CA ASN A 277 -0.56 21.38 15.04
C ASN A 277 -1.32 20.03 15.14
N ILE A 278 -1.34 19.27 14.04
CA ILE A 278 -2.01 17.98 13.97
C ILE A 278 -1.10 16.93 14.64
N GLN A 279 -1.58 16.38 15.74
CA GLN A 279 -0.84 15.45 16.57
C GLN A 279 -1.21 13.99 16.26
N ASN A 280 -0.32 13.06 16.64
CA ASN A 280 -0.53 11.61 16.63
C ASN A 280 -0.83 11.04 15.23
N VAL A 281 -0.04 11.43 14.24
CA VAL A 281 -0.13 10.90 12.87
C VAL A 281 0.79 9.68 12.74
N VAL A 282 0.26 8.58 12.20
CA VAL A 282 1.01 7.35 11.90
C VAL A 282 0.78 6.97 10.45
N MET A 283 1.84 6.81 9.68
CA MET A 283 1.82 6.32 8.30
C MET A 283 2.12 4.80 8.31
N LEU A 284 1.23 4.00 7.74
CA LEU A 284 1.44 2.57 7.53
C LEU A 284 1.71 2.35 6.04
N THR A 285 2.79 1.63 5.73
CA THR A 285 3.33 1.42 4.39
C THR A 285 3.58 -0.07 4.10
N GLY A 286 3.45 -0.48 2.83
CA GLY A 286 3.84 -1.78 2.27
C GLY A 286 5.06 -1.69 1.33
N ASP A 287 4.91 -2.23 0.11
CA ASP A 287 5.84 -2.15 -1.05
C ASP A 287 7.24 -2.77 -0.85
N PHE A 288 8.03 -2.24 0.11
CA PHE A 288 9.47 -2.46 0.22
C PHE A 288 9.91 -3.86 0.71
N HIS A 289 8.97 -4.79 0.90
CA HIS A 289 9.22 -6.19 1.26
C HIS A 289 10.02 -6.45 2.54
N CYS A 290 10.18 -5.42 3.37
CA CYS A 290 10.99 -5.42 4.58
C CYS A 290 10.27 -4.65 5.70
N ALA A 291 10.62 -4.97 6.95
CA ALA A 291 10.08 -4.27 8.10
C ALA A 291 10.94 -3.06 8.46
N PHE A 292 10.32 -1.88 8.58
CA PHE A 292 10.98 -0.66 9.04
C PHE A 292 10.08 0.12 10.01
N ALA A 293 10.71 0.95 10.85
CA ALA A 293 10.02 1.94 11.67
C ALA A 293 10.83 3.24 11.69
N PHE A 294 10.19 4.36 11.42
CA PHE A 294 10.82 5.68 11.32
C PHE A 294 10.06 6.72 12.15
N ASP A 295 10.81 7.60 12.81
CA ASP A 295 10.31 8.92 13.16
C ASP A 295 10.42 9.81 11.91
N VAL A 296 9.31 10.45 11.53
CA VAL A 296 9.26 11.33 10.35
C VAL A 296 9.37 12.78 10.80
N ALA A 297 10.47 13.44 10.45
CA ALA A 297 10.72 14.84 10.78
C ALA A 297 10.52 15.75 9.57
N LEU A 298 10.16 17.02 9.82
CA LEU A 298 10.10 18.06 8.78
C LEU A 298 11.45 18.34 8.11
N ARG A 299 12.54 18.16 8.86
CA ARG A 299 13.91 18.42 8.41
C ARG A 299 14.81 17.28 8.89
N PRO A 300 14.80 16.11 8.23
CA PRO A 300 15.53 14.93 8.68
C PRO A 300 17.05 15.15 8.78
N ALA A 301 17.64 15.89 7.82
CA ALA A 301 19.06 16.22 7.84
C ALA A 301 19.50 17.11 9.02
N ALA A 302 18.55 17.80 9.67
CA ALA A 302 18.79 18.62 10.85
C ALA A 302 18.28 17.97 12.15
N PHE A 303 17.79 16.73 12.08
CA PHE A 303 17.15 16.06 13.21
C PHE A 303 18.19 15.69 14.27
N THR A 304 18.05 16.27 15.46
CA THR A 304 19.00 16.06 16.58
C THR A 304 18.48 15.11 17.66
N GLY A 305 17.44 14.31 17.36
CA GLY A 305 16.81 13.39 18.33
C GLY A 305 15.94 14.07 19.39
N GLY A 306 15.96 15.40 19.47
CA GLY A 306 15.05 16.21 20.30
C GLY A 306 14.02 17.02 19.50
N ASP A 307 14.12 17.03 18.17
CA ASP A 307 13.12 17.67 17.31
C ASP A 307 11.83 16.82 17.31
N PRO A 308 10.64 17.44 17.36
CA PRO A 308 9.39 16.69 17.37
C PRO A 308 9.21 15.95 16.05
N ALA A 309 8.97 14.64 16.14
CA ALA A 309 8.46 13.85 15.01
C ALA A 309 7.07 14.39 14.62
N VAL A 310 6.86 14.55 13.32
CA VAL A 310 5.60 14.98 12.71
C VAL A 310 4.67 13.78 12.49
N ALA A 311 5.24 12.62 12.20
CA ALA A 311 4.54 11.34 12.08
C ALA A 311 5.47 10.16 12.40
N ILE A 312 4.91 8.96 12.56
CA ILE A 312 5.67 7.70 12.63
C ILE A 312 5.33 6.87 11.40
N ALA A 313 6.33 6.35 10.67
CA ALA A 313 6.11 5.48 9.52
C ALA A 313 6.50 4.02 9.83
N GLY A 314 5.63 3.05 9.53
CA GLY A 314 5.92 1.63 9.65
C GLY A 314 5.78 0.93 8.30
N ALA A 315 6.82 0.23 7.86
CA ALA A 315 6.78 -0.65 6.69
C ALA A 315 6.59 -2.10 7.13
N VAL A 316 5.71 -2.83 6.46
CA VAL A 316 5.42 -4.24 6.77
C VAL A 316 6.13 -5.20 5.80
N PRO A 317 6.65 -6.35 6.30
CA PRO A 317 7.30 -7.33 5.44
C PRO A 317 6.27 -8.08 4.58
N ARG A 318 6.75 -8.81 3.56
CA ARG A 318 5.92 -9.73 2.77
C ARG A 318 5.13 -10.67 3.68
N ALA A 319 3.84 -10.86 3.39
CA ALA A 319 2.98 -11.80 4.12
C ALA A 319 3.16 -13.28 3.70
N CYS A 320 4.08 -13.57 2.77
CA CYS A 320 4.43 -14.91 2.31
C CYS A 320 5.87 -15.32 2.73
N TYR A 321 6.06 -16.59 3.08
CA TYR A 321 7.37 -17.13 3.49
C TYR A 321 7.67 -18.48 2.81
N ARG A 322 8.95 -18.73 2.48
CA ARG A 322 9.39 -19.90 1.68
C ARG A 322 9.14 -21.27 2.32
N ARG A 323 9.05 -21.38 3.65
CA ARG A 323 8.78 -22.66 4.31
C ARG A 323 7.29 -22.84 4.53
N ARG A 324 6.74 -23.97 4.09
CA ARG A 324 5.39 -24.42 4.47
C ARG A 324 5.43 -24.85 5.94
N TYR A 325 4.66 -24.19 6.80
CA TYR A 325 4.41 -24.69 8.15
C TYR A 325 3.06 -25.40 8.15
N LEU A 326 3.07 -26.70 8.48
CA LEU A 326 1.89 -27.55 8.59
C LEU A 326 1.11 -27.27 9.87
#